data_AF-A0A953J5X2-F1
#
_entry.id   AF-A0A953J5X2-F1
#
_cell.length_a   1.000
_cell.length_b   1.000
_cell.length_c   1.000
_cell.angle_alpha   90.00
_cell.angle_beta   90.00
_cell.angle_gamma   90.00
#
_symmetry.space_group_name_H-M   'P 1'
#
loop_
_entity.id
_entity.type
_entity.pdbx_description
1 polymer ?
#
loop_
_entity_poly.entity_id
_entity_poly.type
_entity_poly.pdbx_seq_one_letter_code
_entity_poly.pdbx_strand_id
1 'polypeptide(L)' 'MFGLGVPEVMIISVIGLLLFGPSKLPSLGRSLGEAIRGFKKGIEEVTSDQPKIEKAKNGVEGSK' A
#
# COMPACT_ATOMS: atom_id res chain seq x y z
N MET A 1 -21.16 14.90 -17.62
CA MET A 1 -22.19 14.76 -16.57
C MET A 1 -21.67 13.73 -15.58
N PHE A 2 -21.62 14.05 -14.28
CA PHE A 2 -20.98 13.28 -13.20
C PHE A 2 -19.44 13.23 -13.21
N GLY A 3 -18.82 14.38 -12.94
CA GLY A 3 -17.48 14.40 -12.35
C GLY A 3 -17.66 14.30 -10.84
N LEU A 4 -17.39 13.13 -10.24
CA LEU A 4 -17.25 13.03 -8.79
C LEU A 4 -16.00 13.83 -8.42
N GLY A 5 -16.23 15.07 -8.00
CA GLY A 5 -15.17 15.94 -7.51
C GLY A 5 -14.73 15.49 -6.11
N VAL A 6 -13.59 16.05 -5.70
CA VAL A 6 -13.12 15.95 -4.32
C VAL A 6 -14.22 16.37 -3.31
N PRO A 7 -15.06 17.40 -3.56
CA PRO A 7 -16.14 17.78 -2.64
C PRO A 7 -17.19 16.68 -2.43
N GLU A 8 -17.65 16.03 -3.51
CA GLU A 8 -18.67 14.98 -3.45
C GLU A 8 -18.16 13.75 -2.71
N VAL A 9 -16.92 13.33 -2.98
CA VAL A 9 -16.26 12.21 -2.27
C VAL A 9 -16.09 12.54 -0.78
N MET A 10 -15.81 13.80 -0.43
CA MET A 10 -15.68 14.22 0.96
C MET A 10 -17.02 14.11 1.71
N ILE A 11 -18.13 14.52 1.09
CA ILE A 11 -19.47 14.40 1.70
C ILE A 11 -19.83 12.93 1.95
N ILE A 12 -19.61 12.06 0.97
CA ILE A 12 -19.85 10.62 1.12
C ILE A 12 -18.95 10.04 2.24
N SER A 13 -17.70 10.47 2.30
CA SER A 13 -16.78 10.06 3.35
C SER A 13 -17.26 10.51 4.73
N VAL A 14 -17.75 11.74 4.88
CA VAL A 14 -18.31 12.22 6.16
C VAL A 14 -19.52 11.39 6.58
N ILE A 15 -20.43 11.07 5.67
CA ILE A 15 -21.59 10.21 5.98
C ILE A 15 -21.13 8.79 6.36
N GLY A 16 -20.21 8.19 5.59
CA GLY A 16 -19.62 6.90 5.92
C GLY A 16 -18.89 6.91 7.28
N LEU A 17 -18.22 8.01 7.59
CA LEU A 17 -17.55 8.25 8.86
C LEU A 17 -18.51 8.38 10.04
N LEU A 18 -19.72 8.91 9.84
CA LEU A 18 -20.74 8.93 10.89
C LEU A 18 -21.31 7.53 11.16
N LEU A 19 -21.46 6.70 10.12
CA LEU A 19 -21.96 5.33 10.26
C LEU A 19 -20.93 4.38 10.87
N PHE A 20 -19.70 4.43 10.36
CA PHE A 20 -18.62 3.52 10.79
C PHE A 20 -17.75 4.09 11.90
N GLY A 21 -17.71 5.41 12.06
CA GLY A 21 -16.83 6.12 12.99
C GLY A 21 -15.43 6.40 12.39
N PRO A 22 -14.83 7.58 12.64
CA PRO A 22 -13.49 7.92 12.15
C PRO A 22 -12.38 7.05 12.69
N SER A 23 -12.57 6.41 13.84
CA SER A 23 -11.58 5.48 14.41
C SER A 23 -11.51 4.16 13.65
N LYS A 24 -12.56 3.76 12.91
CA LYS A 24 -12.57 2.47 12.19
C LYS A 24 -11.86 2.51 10.84
N LEU A 25 -11.80 3.66 10.16
CA LEU A 25 -11.07 3.75 8.88
C LEU A 25 -9.56 3.48 9.03
N PRO A 26 -8.84 4.06 10.00
CA PRO A 26 -7.43 3.77 10.21
C PRO A 26 -7.18 2.32 10.63
N SER A 27 -8.05 1.73 11.45
CA SER A 27 -7.89 0.34 11.88
C SER A 27 -8.06 -0.63 10.70
N LEU A 28 -9.10 -0.42 9.88
CA LEU A 28 -9.33 -1.20 8.65
C LEU A 28 -8.17 -1.05 7.67
N GLY A 29 -7.68 0.18 7.49
CA GLY A 29 -6.50 0.46 6.65
C GLY A 29 -5.23 -0.23 7.14
N ARG A 30 -4.99 -0.29 8.46
CA ARG A 30 -3.86 -1.02 9.04
C ARG A 30 -3.97 -2.53 8.78
N SER A 31 -5.14 -3.12 9.02
CA SER A 31 -5.37 -4.55 8.79
C SER A 31 -5.23 -4.93 7.31
N LEU A 32 -5.83 -4.14 6.41
CA LEU A 32 -5.67 -4.31 4.96
C LEU A 32 -4.21 -4.09 4.52
N GLY A 33 -3.53 -3.10 5.09
CA GLY A 33 -2.14 -2.80 4.79
C GLY A 33 -1.19 -3.94 5.17
N GLU A 34 -1.36 -4.51 6.37
CA GLU A 34 -0.58 -5.69 6.77
C GLU A 34 -0.91 -6.92 5.91
N ALA A 35 -2.18 -7.12 5.54
CA ALA A 35 -2.58 -8.20 4.63
C ALA A 35 -1.96 -8.05 3.24
N ILE A 36 -2.01 -6.85 2.65
CA ILE A 36 -1.39 -6.54 1.36
C ILE A 36 0.14 -6.71 1.45
N ARG A 37 0.76 -6.27 2.56
CA ARG A 37 2.20 -6.42 2.77
C ARG A 37 2.63 -7.89 2.88
N GLY A 38 1.86 -8.70 3.61
CA GLY A 38 2.05 -10.15 3.69
C GLY A 38 1.87 -10.83 2.34
N PHE A 39 0.82 -10.45 1.60
CA PHE A 39 0.55 -10.95 0.25
C PHE A 39 1.69 -10.61 -0.72
N LYS A 40 2.20 -9.38 -0.71
CA LYS A 40 3.35 -8.98 -1.53
C LYS A 40 4.59 -9.79 -1.20
N LYS A 41 4.91 -9.97 0.08
CA LYS A 41 6.07 -10.78 0.52
C LYS A 41 5.96 -12.23 0.07
N GLY A 42 4.79 -12.85 0.23
CA GLY A 42 4.55 -14.22 -0.22
C GLY A 42 4.71 -14.37 -1.74
N ILE A 43 4.23 -13.42 -2.53
CA ILE A 43 4.47 -13.39 -3.99
C ILE A 43 5.96 -13.23 -4.31
N GLU A 44 6.66 -12.35 -3.57
CA GLU A 44 8.10 -12.14 -3.74
C GLU A 44 8.89 -13.40 -3.43
N GLU A 45 8.57 -14.13 -2.36
CA GLU A 45 9.20 -15.40 -1.99
C GLU A 45 8.95 -16.49 -3.04
N VAL A 46 7.70 -16.66 -3.48
CA VAL A 46 7.33 -17.63 -4.53
C VAL A 46 8.00 -17.30 -5.88
N THR A 47 8.16 -16.01 -6.21
CA THR A 47 8.87 -15.58 -7.42
C THR A 47 10.39 -15.65 -7.28
N SER A 48 10.93 -15.57 -6.05
CA SER A 48 12.38 -15.55 -5.79
C SER A 48 13.00 -16.94 -5.60
N ASP A 49 12.20 -18.01 -5.63
CA ASP A 49 12.68 -19.38 -5.84
C ASP A 49 13.18 -19.59 -7.29
N GLN A 50 13.01 -18.59 -8.17
CA GLN A 50 13.89 -18.42 -9.32
C GLN A 50 15.08 -17.52 -8.92
N PRO A 51 16.33 -17.94 -9.17
CA PRO A 51 17.51 -17.19 -8.77
C PRO A 51 17.49 -15.82 -9.43
N LYS A 52 17.19 -14.78 -8.65
CA LYS A 52 17.33 -13.39 -9.08
C LYS A 52 18.82 -13.07 -9.11
N ILE A 53 19.39 -13.36 -10.28
CA ILE A 53 20.59 -12.76 -10.86
C ILE A 53 20.75 -11.32 -10.37
N GLU A 54 21.88 -11.08 -9.69
CA GLU A 54 22.76 -9.92 -9.81
C GLU A 54 22.17 -8.50 -9.90
N LYS A 55 22.79 -7.58 -9.14
CA LYS A 55 22.70 -6.10 -9.19
C LYS A 55 21.75 -5.43 -8.19
N ALA A 56 22.25 -5.33 -6.96
CA ALA A 56 22.17 -4.07 -6.22
C ALA A 56 23.56 -3.68 -5.66
N LYS A 57 24.40 -3.12 -6.55
CA LYS A 57 25.25 -1.95 -6.24
C LYS A 57 26.33 -2.14 -5.16
N ASN A 58 27.32 -3.00 -5.42
CA ASN A 58 28.69 -2.73 -4.96
C ASN A 58 29.38 -1.82 -5.99
N GLY A 59 30.00 -0.73 -5.54
CA GLY A 59 31.14 -0.13 -6.24
C GLY A 59 30.86 1.09 -7.13
N VAL A 60 30.27 2.16 -6.59
CA VAL A 60 30.57 3.50 -7.13
C VAL A 60 31.47 4.23 -6.13
N GLU A 61 32.76 4.14 -6.43
CA GLU A 61 33.79 5.16 -6.20
C GLU A 61 34.10 5.53 -4.75
N GLY A 62 34.73 4.59 -4.06
CA GLY A 62 35.66 4.86 -2.96
C GLY A 62 37.02 4.28 -3.30
N SER A 63 38.05 5.14 -3.23
CA SER A 63 39.48 4.83 -3.20
C SER A 63 40.23 4.68 -4.54
N LYS A 64 40.93 5.78 -4.86
CA LYS A 64 42.36 5.89 -5.20
C LYS A 64 42.86 5.41 -6.57
#